data_AF-A0A1Z9IVY1-F1
#
_entry.id   AF-A0A1Z9IVY1-F1
#
_cell.length_a   1.000
_cell.length_b   1.000
_cell.length_c   1.000
_cell.angle_alpha   90.00
_cell.angle_beta   90.00
_cell.angle_gamma   90.00
#
_symmetry.space_group_name_H-M   'P 1'
#
loop_
_entity.id
_entity.type
_entity.pdbx_description
1 polymer ?
#
loop_
_entity_poly.entity_id
_entity_poly.type
_entity_poly.pdbx_seq_one_letter_code
_entity_poly.pdbx_strand_id
1 'polypeptide(L)'
;MKKSLSKNPNMLRTMVGTGMTLIILLSFAVYSNTVDSEYYEYTTTNESQSMDFKEENEGFAEWFFSTNDAITWVNFSVQNAPPGSILTVVSEGTNWSHSPSLGDSNQKYVCNEPDSDYSSIIETCEYSRTHSMSLENGSGILRGRVSLDLPIKGKGYLEASSEENAQNDAAELIDRAKMTITWKISIHENDEIISNDGIFIESEFSSHELVELKQFQLDPFQETVYSFSALVGCFFLVLVIPLMIYFSARYRENRNENLRTSAEDE
;
A
#
# COMPACT_ATOMS: atom_id res chain seq x y z
N MET A 1 -33.40 -37.21 23.42
CA MET A 1 -32.55 -36.08 23.88
C MET A 1 -33.23 -35.10 24.87
N LYS A 2 -34.57 -35.02 24.99
CA LYS A 2 -35.24 -34.11 25.97
C LYS A 2 -35.00 -34.41 27.46
N LYS A 3 -34.45 -35.60 27.80
CA LYS A 3 -34.36 -36.09 29.20
C LYS A 3 -33.01 -35.89 29.89
N SER A 4 -31.99 -35.38 29.19
CA SER A 4 -30.65 -35.12 29.75
C SER A 4 -30.43 -33.67 30.17
N LEU A 5 -31.16 -32.71 29.59
CA LEU A 5 -31.05 -31.28 29.90
C LEU A 5 -31.96 -30.84 31.08
N SER A 6 -32.91 -31.66 31.51
CA SER A 6 -33.87 -31.30 32.57
C SER A 6 -33.37 -31.58 34.00
N LYS A 7 -32.11 -32.02 34.18
CA LYS A 7 -31.61 -32.49 35.49
C LYS A 7 -30.84 -31.43 36.29
N ASN A 8 -30.54 -30.26 35.74
CA ASN A 8 -29.93 -29.17 36.51
C ASN A 8 -30.23 -27.78 35.90
N PRO A 9 -31.33 -27.12 36.30
CA PRO A 9 -31.69 -25.79 35.78
C PRO A 9 -30.63 -24.73 36.09
N ASN A 10 -29.81 -24.93 37.12
CA ASN A 10 -28.65 -24.10 37.42
C ASN A 10 -27.56 -24.22 36.34
N MET A 11 -27.32 -25.38 35.74
CA MET A 11 -26.25 -25.55 34.74
C MET A 11 -26.57 -24.79 33.46
N LEU A 12 -27.82 -24.80 32.99
CA LEU A 12 -28.25 -24.02 31.82
C LEU A 12 -28.18 -22.51 32.09
N ARG A 13 -28.61 -22.09 33.28
CA ARG A 13 -28.55 -20.68 33.70
C ARG A 13 -27.11 -20.18 33.83
N THR A 14 -26.21 -21.01 34.36
CA THR A 14 -24.79 -20.69 34.46
C THR A 14 -24.15 -20.66 33.08
N MET A 15 -24.43 -21.62 32.19
CA MET A 15 -23.85 -21.64 30.84
C MET A 15 -24.31 -20.44 29.98
N VAL A 16 -25.58 -20.06 30.07
CA VAL A 16 -26.12 -18.86 29.40
C VAL A 16 -25.56 -17.58 30.03
N GLY A 17 -25.47 -17.52 31.36
CA GLY A 17 -24.91 -16.36 32.08
C GLY A 17 -23.42 -16.14 31.81
N THR A 18 -22.63 -17.22 31.80
CA THR A 18 -21.20 -17.16 31.45
C THR A 18 -21.01 -16.83 29.98
N GLY A 19 -21.85 -17.38 29.08
CA GLY A 19 -21.81 -17.02 27.66
C GLY A 19 -22.11 -15.55 27.41
N MET A 20 -23.15 -15.00 28.06
CA MET A 20 -23.51 -13.59 27.91
C MET A 20 -22.45 -12.64 28.47
N THR A 21 -21.85 -12.96 29.63
CA THR A 21 -20.75 -12.17 30.19
C THR A 21 -19.51 -12.21 29.31
N LEU A 22 -19.18 -13.36 28.72
CA LEU A 22 -18.07 -13.48 27.78
C LEU A 22 -18.30 -12.65 26.51
N ILE A 23 -19.52 -12.66 25.98
CA ILE A 23 -19.91 -11.81 24.83
C ILE A 23 -19.73 -10.33 25.20
N ILE A 24 -20.25 -9.88 26.34
CA ILE A 24 -20.14 -8.47 26.76
C ILE A 24 -18.68 -8.06 26.96
N LEU A 25 -17.86 -8.91 27.61
CA LEU A 25 -16.43 -8.63 27.81
C LEU A 25 -15.66 -8.57 26.49
N LEU A 26 -15.92 -9.50 25.57
CA LEU A 26 -15.31 -9.47 24.24
C LEU A 26 -15.76 -8.25 23.43
N SER A 27 -17.05 -7.92 23.45
CA SER A 27 -17.57 -6.71 22.80
C SER A 27 -16.93 -5.44 23.38
N PHE A 28 -16.75 -5.37 24.70
CA PHE A 28 -16.06 -4.25 25.34
C PHE A 28 -14.57 -4.20 24.98
N ALA A 29 -13.88 -5.34 24.95
CA ALA A 29 -12.47 -5.41 24.55
C ALA A 29 -12.27 -4.97 23.09
N VAL A 30 -13.14 -5.41 22.18
CA VAL A 30 -13.13 -4.95 20.78
C VAL A 30 -13.40 -3.46 20.73
N TYR A 31 -14.45 -2.98 21.36
CA TYR A 31 -14.78 -1.55 21.39
C TYR A 31 -13.63 -0.68 21.92
N SER A 32 -13.00 -1.10 23.02
CA SER A 32 -11.88 -0.36 23.63
C SER A 32 -10.68 -0.26 22.69
N ASN A 33 -10.29 -1.34 22.01
CA ASN A 33 -9.15 -1.33 21.08
C ASN A 33 -9.49 -0.63 19.75
N THR A 34 -10.76 -0.61 19.35
CA THR A 34 -11.22 0.11 18.16
C THR A 34 -11.23 1.63 18.37
N VAL A 35 -11.57 2.08 19.58
CA VAL A 35 -11.69 3.51 19.90
C VAL A 35 -10.36 4.13 20.32
N ASP A 36 -9.52 3.38 21.03
CA ASP A 36 -8.21 3.83 21.51
C ASP A 36 -7.09 3.15 20.70
N SER A 37 -6.95 3.57 19.46
CA SER A 37 -5.91 3.10 18.56
C SER A 37 -4.63 3.89 18.79
N GLU A 38 -3.52 3.19 18.98
CA GLU A 38 -2.16 3.77 19.04
C GLU A 38 -1.65 4.18 17.64
N TYR A 39 -2.46 4.02 16.58
CA TYR A 39 -2.11 4.41 15.22
C TYR A 39 -2.68 5.77 14.84
N TYR A 40 -1.86 6.56 14.16
CA TYR A 40 -2.21 7.86 13.62
C TYR A 40 -1.99 7.87 12.10
N GLU A 41 -2.97 8.42 11.37
CA GLU A 41 -2.86 8.75 9.95
C GLU A 41 -2.30 10.17 9.83
N TYR A 42 -1.16 10.32 9.15
CA TYR A 42 -0.64 11.63 8.76
C TYR A 42 -0.88 11.86 7.27
N THR A 43 -1.37 13.05 6.94
CA THR A 43 -1.56 13.53 5.58
C THR A 43 -0.56 14.63 5.30
N THR A 44 0.12 14.53 4.17
CA THR A 44 1.05 15.53 3.67
C THR A 44 0.53 16.16 2.39
N THR A 45 1.14 17.27 1.98
CA THR A 45 1.05 17.72 0.59
C THR A 45 1.52 16.60 -0.34
N ASN A 46 0.96 16.60 -1.55
CA ASN A 46 1.35 15.68 -2.61
C ASN A 46 1.04 16.30 -3.98
N GLU A 47 1.35 17.58 -4.12
CA GLU A 47 1.17 18.33 -5.36
C GLU A 47 2.48 18.30 -6.16
N SER A 48 2.37 18.18 -7.48
CA SER A 48 3.52 18.30 -8.36
C SER A 48 3.91 19.77 -8.52
N GLN A 49 5.21 20.03 -8.39
CA GLN A 49 5.82 21.34 -8.61
C GLN A 49 6.77 21.25 -9.81
N SER A 50 6.75 22.25 -10.67
CA SER A 50 7.66 22.32 -11.83
C SER A 50 9.08 22.68 -11.40
N MET A 51 10.06 22.10 -12.10
CA MET A 51 11.47 22.48 -11.95
C MET A 51 11.85 23.49 -13.04
N ASP A 52 12.17 24.71 -12.62
CA ASP A 52 12.63 25.77 -13.52
C ASP A 52 14.15 25.67 -13.74
N PHE A 53 14.53 24.82 -14.68
CA PHE A 53 15.92 24.55 -15.02
C PHE A 53 16.66 25.78 -15.57
N LYS A 54 17.93 25.92 -15.18
CA LYS A 54 18.86 26.92 -15.72
C LYS A 54 19.91 26.22 -16.57
N GLU A 55 20.24 26.81 -17.71
CA GLU A 55 21.35 26.32 -18.54
C GLU A 55 22.66 26.39 -17.75
N GLU A 56 23.40 25.29 -17.73
CA GLU A 56 24.74 25.24 -17.12
C GLU A 56 25.78 25.85 -18.07
N ASN A 57 25.67 25.51 -19.36
CA ASN A 57 26.50 26.03 -20.44
C ASN A 57 25.63 26.55 -21.58
N GLU A 58 25.76 27.84 -21.91
CA GLU A 58 24.95 28.48 -22.96
C GLU A 58 25.04 27.71 -24.29
N GLY A 59 23.87 27.37 -24.83
CA GLY A 59 23.73 26.67 -26.12
C GLY A 59 23.94 25.15 -26.06
N PHE A 60 24.30 24.58 -24.92
CA PHE A 60 24.39 23.13 -24.73
C PHE A 60 23.16 22.60 -24.00
N ALA A 61 22.76 21.36 -24.33
CA ALA A 61 21.67 20.64 -23.68
C ALA A 61 22.09 20.12 -22.29
N GLU A 62 22.49 21.05 -21.41
CA GLU A 62 22.90 20.81 -20.04
C GLU A 62 22.25 21.84 -19.12
N TRP A 63 21.52 21.37 -18.12
CA TRP A 63 20.79 22.21 -17.19
C TRP A 63 20.93 21.72 -15.76
N PHE A 64 20.74 22.65 -14.82
CA PHE A 64 20.67 22.33 -13.41
C PHE A 64 19.50 23.05 -12.70
N PHE A 65 19.01 22.40 -11.64
CA PHE A 65 18.02 22.95 -10.73
C PHE A 65 18.30 22.44 -9.32
N SER A 66 18.03 23.24 -8.28
CA SER A 66 18.23 22.82 -6.89
C SER A 66 16.95 22.92 -6.11
N THR A 67 16.57 21.83 -5.47
CA THR A 67 15.42 21.71 -4.57
C THR A 67 15.88 21.66 -3.12
N ASN A 68 15.05 22.11 -2.17
CA ASN A 68 15.31 21.98 -0.73
C ASN A 68 14.05 21.53 0.01
N ASP A 69 13.52 20.38 -0.39
CA ASP A 69 12.21 19.89 0.02
C ASP A 69 12.26 18.38 0.30
N ALA A 70 11.23 17.87 0.98
CA ALA A 70 11.05 16.45 1.21
C ALA A 70 10.39 15.81 -0.02
N ILE A 71 11.19 15.23 -0.90
CA ILE A 71 10.74 14.76 -2.23
C ILE A 71 10.48 13.25 -2.22
N THR A 72 9.33 12.83 -2.76
CA THR A 72 9.05 11.41 -3.04
C THR A 72 9.32 11.02 -4.47
N TRP A 73 8.85 11.85 -5.40
CA TRP A 73 8.77 11.53 -6.81
C TRP A 73 9.39 12.63 -7.65
N VAL A 74 10.07 12.22 -8.71
CA VAL A 74 10.58 13.11 -9.76
C VAL A 74 10.21 12.57 -11.12
N ASN A 75 9.99 13.49 -12.05
CA ASN A 75 9.59 13.20 -13.40
C ASN A 75 10.33 14.15 -14.34
N PHE A 76 11.05 13.60 -15.32
CA PHE A 76 11.81 14.34 -16.31
C PHE A 76 11.31 13.94 -17.70
N SER A 77 10.65 14.87 -18.39
CA SER A 77 10.10 14.70 -19.72
C SER A 77 10.91 15.51 -20.71
N VAL A 78 11.34 14.86 -21.78
CA VAL A 78 12.09 15.49 -22.88
C VAL A 78 11.32 15.32 -24.17
N GLN A 79 11.27 16.37 -24.98
CA GLN A 79 10.67 16.38 -26.30
C GLN A 79 11.59 17.05 -27.31
N ASN A 80 11.51 16.59 -28.56
CA ASN A 80 12.23 17.13 -29.71
C ASN A 80 13.76 17.04 -29.61
N ALA A 81 14.27 16.03 -28.88
CA ALA A 81 15.68 15.67 -28.93
C ALA A 81 16.00 14.87 -30.21
N PRO A 82 17.27 14.81 -30.65
CA PRO A 82 17.70 13.92 -31.72
C PRO A 82 17.33 12.45 -31.43
N PRO A 83 16.75 11.71 -32.39
CA PRO A 83 16.44 10.29 -32.19
C PRO A 83 17.68 9.45 -31.88
N GLY A 84 17.62 8.65 -30.83
CA GLY A 84 18.75 7.83 -30.35
C GLY A 84 19.72 8.54 -29.41
N SER A 85 19.44 9.80 -29.05
CA SER A 85 20.16 10.49 -27.97
C SER A 85 19.88 9.86 -26.60
N ILE A 86 20.76 10.12 -25.64
CA ILE A 86 20.69 9.59 -24.28
C ILE A 86 20.44 10.74 -23.32
N LEU A 87 19.30 10.69 -22.63
CA LEU A 87 19.02 11.55 -21.48
C LEU A 87 19.77 11.00 -20.26
N THR A 88 20.54 11.84 -19.58
CA THR A 88 21.21 11.51 -18.33
C THR A 88 20.80 12.50 -17.25
N VAL A 89 20.35 11.98 -16.11
CA VAL A 89 19.95 12.76 -14.94
C VAL A 89 20.82 12.37 -13.76
N VAL A 90 21.46 13.37 -13.16
CA VAL A 90 22.32 13.21 -11.99
C VAL A 90 21.73 13.97 -10.81
N SER A 91 21.63 13.30 -9.66
CA SER A 91 21.29 13.93 -8.39
C SER A 91 22.54 14.11 -7.53
N GLU A 92 22.90 15.36 -7.28
CA GLU A 92 23.91 15.71 -6.28
C GLU A 92 23.22 15.94 -4.94
N GLY A 93 23.50 15.08 -3.95
CA GLY A 93 22.97 15.18 -2.59
C GLY A 93 22.42 13.86 -2.06
N THR A 94 21.81 13.05 -2.93
CA THR A 94 21.26 11.74 -2.56
C THR A 94 21.27 10.76 -3.74
N ASN A 95 21.11 9.47 -3.44
CA ASN A 95 20.80 8.45 -4.43
C ASN A 95 19.28 8.32 -4.55
N TRP A 96 18.79 7.89 -5.70
CA TRP A 96 17.38 7.70 -5.99
C TRP A 96 17.14 6.44 -6.81
N SER A 97 15.92 5.94 -6.75
CA SER A 97 15.50 4.69 -7.38
C SER A 97 14.84 4.97 -8.71
N HIS A 98 15.31 4.33 -9.78
CA HIS A 98 14.71 4.41 -11.12
C HIS A 98 14.42 3.03 -11.68
N SER A 99 13.36 2.92 -12.49
CA SER A 99 13.06 1.76 -13.31
C SER A 99 12.28 2.25 -14.55
N PRO A 100 12.55 1.72 -15.75
CA PRO A 100 11.74 1.99 -16.94
C PRO A 100 10.23 1.74 -16.76
N SER A 101 9.85 0.71 -16.01
CA SER A 101 8.45 0.38 -15.68
C SER A 101 7.80 1.35 -14.68
N LEU A 102 8.58 2.25 -14.08
CA LEU A 102 8.13 3.09 -12.99
C LEU A 102 7.01 4.05 -13.45
N GLY A 103 5.85 3.95 -12.78
CA GLY A 103 4.65 4.72 -13.14
C GLY A 103 3.87 4.18 -14.35
N ASP A 104 4.24 3.01 -14.90
CA ASP A 104 3.36 2.26 -15.79
C ASP A 104 2.31 1.47 -14.99
N SER A 105 1.08 1.44 -15.50
CA SER A 105 -0.03 0.66 -14.94
C SER A 105 -0.01 -0.82 -15.37
N ASN A 106 0.67 -1.13 -16.48
CA ASN A 106 0.67 -2.47 -17.05
C ASN A 106 1.88 -3.32 -16.64
N GLN A 107 2.97 -2.66 -16.23
CA GLN A 107 4.21 -3.30 -15.82
C GLN A 107 4.37 -3.24 -14.30
N LYS A 108 4.94 -4.30 -13.73
CA LYS A 108 5.17 -4.41 -12.28
C LYS A 108 6.62 -4.08 -11.99
N TYR A 109 6.83 -3.26 -10.98
CA TYR A 109 8.16 -2.89 -10.49
C TYR A 109 8.18 -2.91 -8.96
N VAL A 110 9.37 -3.06 -8.38
CA VAL A 110 9.60 -3.00 -6.92
C VAL A 110 10.82 -2.14 -6.64
N CYS A 111 10.63 -1.03 -5.92
CA CYS A 111 11.75 -0.20 -5.47
C CYS A 111 12.12 -0.44 -3.99
N ASN A 112 11.20 -0.96 -3.18
CA ASN A 112 11.42 -1.10 -1.74
C ASN A 112 12.26 -2.34 -1.37
N GLU A 113 12.30 -3.34 -2.24
CA GLU A 113 12.99 -4.62 -2.02
C GLU A 113 13.77 -5.02 -3.28
N PRO A 114 14.90 -4.34 -3.56
CA PRO A 114 15.70 -4.62 -4.75
C PRO A 114 16.29 -6.04 -4.76
N ASP A 115 16.58 -6.63 -3.58
CA ASP A 115 17.14 -7.98 -3.45
C ASP A 115 16.08 -9.04 -3.10
N SER A 116 14.83 -8.86 -3.54
CA SER A 116 13.79 -9.86 -3.30
C SER A 116 14.03 -11.13 -4.13
N ASP A 117 13.54 -12.27 -3.62
CA ASP A 117 13.52 -13.56 -4.36
C ASP A 117 12.76 -13.47 -5.70
N TYR A 118 12.00 -12.40 -5.91
CA TYR A 118 11.22 -12.11 -7.12
C TYR A 118 11.94 -11.21 -8.13
N SER A 119 13.18 -10.77 -7.86
CA SER A 119 14.00 -9.95 -8.77
C SER A 119 14.20 -10.58 -10.16
N SER A 120 14.10 -11.91 -10.26
CA SER A 120 14.15 -12.64 -11.54
C SER A 120 12.85 -12.61 -12.36
N ILE A 121 11.75 -12.16 -11.75
CA ILE A 121 10.38 -12.19 -12.31
C ILE A 121 9.80 -10.78 -12.44
N ILE A 122 10.21 -9.87 -11.54
CA ILE A 122 9.69 -8.50 -11.45
C ILE A 122 10.88 -7.54 -11.52
N GLU A 123 10.70 -6.45 -12.25
CA GLU A 123 11.72 -5.42 -12.40
C GLU A 123 11.98 -4.72 -11.06
N THR A 124 13.25 -4.61 -10.69
CA THR A 124 13.71 -3.95 -9.47
C THR A 124 14.32 -2.60 -9.80
N CYS A 125 13.99 -1.59 -9.01
CA CYS A 125 14.52 -0.25 -9.24
C CYS A 125 16.02 -0.19 -8.93
N GLU A 126 16.79 0.48 -9.79
CA GLU A 126 18.21 0.73 -9.57
C GLU A 126 18.38 1.92 -8.62
N TYR A 127 19.15 1.73 -7.55
CA TYR A 127 19.44 2.78 -6.57
C TYR A 127 20.81 3.41 -6.83
N SER A 128 20.82 4.54 -7.55
CA SER A 128 22.02 5.25 -7.99
C SER A 128 21.82 6.76 -7.94
N ARG A 129 22.90 7.55 -8.09
CA ARG A 129 22.82 9.01 -8.27
C ARG A 129 22.53 9.40 -9.70
N THR A 130 22.95 8.55 -10.63
CA THR A 130 22.91 8.81 -12.06
C THR A 130 22.06 7.76 -12.71
N HIS A 131 21.07 8.20 -13.49
CA HIS A 131 20.22 7.35 -14.31
C HIS A 131 20.16 7.91 -15.72
N SER A 132 20.11 7.02 -16.70
CA SER A 132 20.10 7.38 -18.11
C SER A 132 19.04 6.59 -18.87
N MET A 133 18.48 7.19 -19.92
CA MET A 133 17.54 6.52 -20.82
C MET A 133 17.77 6.92 -22.28
N SER A 134 17.51 5.99 -23.20
CA SER A 134 17.55 6.25 -24.65
C SER A 134 16.26 6.93 -25.10
N LEU A 135 16.40 7.99 -25.91
CA LEU A 135 15.30 8.74 -26.53
C LEU A 135 15.10 8.26 -27.97
N GLU A 136 14.54 7.05 -28.15
CA GLU A 136 14.42 6.39 -29.47
C GLU A 136 13.71 7.26 -30.52
N ASN A 137 12.64 7.96 -30.13
CA ASN A 137 11.86 8.83 -31.00
C ASN A 137 12.14 10.32 -30.76
N GLY A 138 13.22 10.66 -30.04
CA GLY A 138 13.51 12.04 -29.64
C GLY A 138 12.64 12.55 -28.48
N SER A 139 11.86 11.67 -27.86
CA SER A 139 11.06 11.96 -26.67
C SER A 139 11.08 10.80 -25.69
N GLY A 140 10.92 11.11 -24.41
CA GLY A 140 10.99 10.13 -23.34
C GLY A 140 10.66 10.75 -21.99
N ILE A 141 10.28 9.89 -21.05
CA ILE A 141 9.94 10.28 -19.69
C ILE A 141 10.73 9.41 -18.72
N LEU A 142 11.62 10.03 -17.96
CA LEU A 142 12.40 9.39 -16.90
C LEU A 142 11.74 9.71 -15.55
N ARG A 143 11.23 8.69 -14.87
CA ARG A 143 10.62 8.83 -13.53
C ARG A 143 11.53 8.28 -12.46
N GLY A 144 11.45 8.83 -11.26
CA GLY A 144 12.28 8.40 -10.14
C GLY A 144 11.57 8.48 -8.80
N ARG A 145 11.94 7.58 -7.89
CA ARG A 145 11.62 7.69 -6.46
C ARG A 145 12.83 8.17 -5.68
N VAL A 146 12.70 9.31 -5.02
CA VAL A 146 13.78 9.93 -4.22
C VAL A 146 13.78 9.38 -2.80
N SER A 147 12.60 9.31 -2.18
CA SER A 147 12.41 8.72 -0.84
C SER A 147 11.50 7.49 -0.89
N LEU A 148 11.93 6.44 -0.19
CA LEU A 148 11.13 5.23 0.02
C LEU A 148 10.26 5.32 1.27
N ASP A 149 10.66 6.17 2.24
CA ASP A 149 10.00 6.33 3.54
C ASP A 149 8.77 7.24 3.47
N LEU A 150 8.79 8.22 2.56
CA LEU A 150 7.67 9.14 2.37
C LEU A 150 6.52 8.48 1.57
N PRO A 151 5.26 8.83 1.89
CA PRO A 151 4.11 8.21 1.27
C PRO A 151 3.84 8.74 -0.15
N ILE A 152 3.75 7.85 -1.14
CA ILE A 152 3.52 8.20 -2.56
C ILE A 152 2.21 8.97 -2.78
N LYS A 153 1.18 8.73 -1.97
CA LYS A 153 -0.14 9.37 -2.08
C LYS A 153 -0.36 10.50 -1.08
N GLY A 154 0.69 10.92 -0.38
CA GLY A 154 0.60 11.93 0.68
C GLY A 154 -0.15 11.47 1.92
N LYS A 155 -0.27 10.16 2.13
CA LYS A 155 -0.90 9.56 3.31
C LYS A 155 -0.05 8.43 3.84
N GLY A 156 0.30 8.49 5.12
CA GLY A 156 1.01 7.44 5.82
C GLY A 156 0.43 7.19 7.20
N TYR A 157 0.93 6.13 7.83
CA TYR A 157 0.51 5.70 9.16
C TYR A 157 1.74 5.54 10.05
N LEU A 158 1.61 5.92 11.31
CA LEU A 158 2.62 5.70 12.33
C LEU A 158 1.95 5.28 13.64
N GLU A 159 2.72 4.62 14.49
CA GLU A 159 2.31 4.20 15.83
C GLU A 159 2.89 5.17 16.86
N ALA A 160 2.06 5.67 17.78
CA ALA A 160 2.46 6.58 18.83
C ALA A 160 1.53 6.49 20.04
N SER A 161 2.08 6.76 21.23
CA SER A 161 1.33 6.71 22.49
C SER A 161 0.48 7.96 22.78
N SER A 162 0.64 9.03 22.00
CA SER A 162 -0.10 10.29 22.13
C SER A 162 -0.09 11.07 20.82
N GLU A 163 -1.06 11.96 20.66
CA GLU A 163 -1.15 12.85 19.49
C GLU A 163 0.08 13.77 19.38
N GLU A 164 0.61 14.23 20.53
CA GLU A 164 1.84 15.04 20.56
C GLU A 164 3.06 14.26 20.05
N ASN A 165 3.21 13.00 20.48
CA ASN A 165 4.29 12.15 19.99
C ASN A 165 4.11 11.85 18.49
N ALA A 166 2.89 11.53 18.07
CA ALA A 166 2.57 11.29 16.67
C ALA A 166 2.89 12.51 15.78
N GLN A 167 2.58 13.72 16.26
CA GLN A 167 2.88 14.96 15.56
C GLN A 167 4.40 15.17 15.42
N ASN A 168 5.15 14.91 16.49
CA ASN A 168 6.61 15.03 16.47
C ASN A 168 7.25 13.98 15.55
N ASP A 169 6.79 12.73 15.60
CA ASP A 169 7.32 11.63 14.80
C ASP A 169 7.03 11.85 13.30
N ALA A 170 5.81 12.31 12.96
CA ALA A 170 5.46 12.68 11.58
C ALA A 170 6.31 13.85 11.07
N ALA A 171 6.48 14.89 11.89
CA ALA A 171 7.30 16.05 11.54
C ALA A 171 8.76 15.67 11.35
N GLU A 172 9.32 14.84 12.24
CA GLU A 172 10.69 14.35 12.14
C GLU A 172 10.89 13.47 10.89
N LEU A 173 9.91 12.62 10.54
CA LEU A 173 9.98 11.81 9.33
C LEU A 173 10.09 12.68 8.06
N ILE A 174 9.31 13.77 8.00
CA ILE A 174 9.34 14.70 6.86
C ILE A 174 10.62 15.53 6.87
N ASP A 175 11.06 16.01 8.05
CA ASP A 175 12.28 16.81 8.19
C ASP A 175 13.53 16.00 7.83
N ARG A 176 13.61 14.73 8.24
CA ARG A 176 14.70 13.82 7.83
C ARG A 176 14.76 13.59 6.32
N ALA A 177 13.61 13.61 5.66
CA ALA A 177 13.52 13.47 4.22
C ALA A 177 13.78 14.79 3.47
N LYS A 178 13.74 15.93 4.16
CA LYS A 178 14.02 17.25 3.59
C LYS A 178 15.51 17.40 3.38
N MET A 179 15.91 17.55 2.11
CA MET A 179 17.32 17.68 1.75
C MET A 179 17.49 18.59 0.55
N THR A 180 18.65 19.25 0.49
CA THR A 180 19.05 20.00 -0.68
C THR A 180 19.59 19.04 -1.74
N ILE A 181 18.94 18.99 -2.89
CA ILE A 181 19.33 18.14 -4.03
C ILE A 181 19.52 19.04 -5.24
N THR A 182 20.69 18.95 -5.88
CA THR A 182 20.93 19.58 -7.17
C THR A 182 20.75 18.54 -8.27
N TRP A 183 19.74 18.74 -9.11
CA TRP A 183 19.44 17.94 -10.29
C TRP A 183 20.21 18.51 -11.47
N LYS A 184 21.01 17.68 -12.13
CA LYS A 184 21.68 18.01 -13.38
C LYS A 184 21.13 17.13 -14.48
N ILE A 185 20.72 17.74 -15.58
CA ILE A 185 20.17 17.06 -16.75
C ILE A 185 21.09 17.35 -17.92
N SER A 186 21.47 16.31 -18.64
CA SER A 186 22.27 16.41 -19.86
C SER A 186 21.72 15.48 -20.93
N ILE A 187 21.81 15.89 -22.18
CA ILE A 187 21.46 15.05 -23.33
C ILE A 187 22.72 14.84 -24.17
N HIS A 188 23.04 13.57 -24.41
CA HIS A 188 24.22 13.15 -25.15
C HIS A 188 23.86 12.46 -26.46
N GLU A 189 24.67 12.70 -27.50
CA GLU A 189 24.70 11.91 -28.73
C GLU A 189 26.16 11.49 -28.96
N ASN A 190 26.42 10.18 -29.12
CA ASN A 190 27.78 9.64 -29.27
C ASN A 190 28.78 10.10 -28.20
N ASP A 191 28.33 10.22 -26.95
CA ASP A 191 29.12 10.66 -25.77
C ASP A 191 29.46 12.17 -25.75
N GLU A 192 28.93 12.97 -26.69
CA GLU A 192 29.05 14.43 -26.70
C GLU A 192 27.72 15.11 -26.34
N ILE A 193 27.78 16.22 -25.59
CA ILE A 193 26.59 17.01 -25.25
C ILE A 193 26.12 17.76 -26.51
N ILE A 194 24.84 17.63 -26.83
CA ILE A 194 24.24 18.25 -28.02
C ILE A 194 23.87 19.72 -27.80
N SER A 195 23.51 20.42 -28.88
CA SER A 195 22.93 21.77 -28.77
C SER A 195 21.55 21.71 -28.10
N ASN A 196 21.21 22.73 -27.31
CA ASN A 196 19.86 22.92 -26.75
C ASN A 196 18.82 23.32 -27.83
N ASP A 197 19.24 23.66 -29.05
CA ASP A 197 18.34 24.23 -30.05
C ASP A 197 17.10 23.38 -30.35
N GLY A 198 15.93 23.88 -29.92
CA GLY A 198 14.64 23.26 -30.16
C GLY A 198 14.25 22.13 -29.20
N ILE A 199 15.06 21.83 -28.19
CA ILE A 199 14.74 20.81 -27.18
C ILE A 199 13.83 21.41 -26.11
N PHE A 200 12.80 20.66 -25.74
CA PHE A 200 11.90 21.03 -24.64
C PHE A 200 12.06 20.05 -23.49
N ILE A 201 12.38 20.58 -22.31
CA ILE A 201 12.44 19.82 -21.06
C ILE A 201 11.35 20.33 -20.14
N GLU A 202 10.53 19.40 -19.67
CA GLU A 202 9.54 19.64 -18.64
C GLU A 202 9.86 18.68 -17.50
N SER A 203 9.86 19.18 -16.28
CA SER A 203 10.23 18.35 -15.13
C SER A 203 9.46 18.76 -13.91
N GLU A 204 9.08 17.77 -13.13
CA GLU A 204 8.21 17.94 -11.98
C GLU A 204 8.70 17.08 -10.80
N PHE A 205 8.46 17.56 -9.59
CA PHE A 205 8.66 16.79 -8.36
C PHE A 205 7.48 16.92 -7.42
N SER A 206 7.28 15.90 -6.58
CA SER A 206 6.26 15.91 -5.52
C SER A 206 6.91 16.13 -4.17
N SER A 207 6.55 17.24 -3.52
CA SER A 207 7.06 17.64 -2.20
C SER A 207 6.03 17.39 -1.10
N HIS A 208 6.54 17.08 0.09
CA HIS A 208 5.76 16.71 1.25
C HIS A 208 5.96 17.69 2.40
N GLU A 209 4.88 18.32 2.83
CA GLU A 209 4.77 19.08 4.07
C GLU A 209 3.60 18.50 4.87
N LEU A 210 3.72 18.47 6.21
CA LEU A 210 2.67 17.93 7.07
C LEU A 210 1.45 18.85 7.04
N VAL A 211 0.28 18.29 6.66
CA VAL A 211 -0.98 19.04 6.58
C VAL A 211 -1.88 18.69 7.74
N GLU A 212 -2.08 17.40 8.00
CA GLU A 212 -3.05 16.93 8.97
C GLU A 212 -2.56 15.65 9.66
N LEU A 213 -2.91 15.52 10.93
CA LEU A 213 -2.74 14.32 11.72
C LEU A 213 -4.09 13.92 12.30
N LYS A 214 -4.47 12.65 12.16
CA LYS A 214 -5.71 12.09 12.70
C LYS A 214 -5.41 10.78 13.39
N GLN A 215 -6.01 10.57 14.56
CA GLN A 215 -6.01 9.24 15.16
C GLN A 215 -6.80 8.30 14.25
N PHE A 216 -6.19 7.17 13.90
CA PHE A 216 -6.89 6.14 13.14
C PHE A 216 -8.00 5.56 14.01
N GLN A 217 -9.22 5.56 13.52
CA GLN A 217 -10.37 4.99 14.22
C GLN A 217 -11.08 4.04 13.28
N LEU A 218 -11.30 2.81 13.73
CA LEU A 218 -12.13 1.86 13.01
C LEU A 218 -13.60 2.15 13.35
N ASP A 219 -14.50 2.01 12.37
CA ASP A 219 -15.94 2.10 12.65
C ASP A 219 -16.36 0.85 13.45
N PRO A 220 -16.73 1.00 14.75
CA PRO A 220 -17.07 -0.14 15.59
C PRO A 220 -18.29 -0.90 15.06
N PHE A 221 -19.20 -0.25 14.33
CA PHE A 221 -20.35 -0.93 13.75
C PHE A 221 -19.92 -1.81 12.59
N GLN A 222 -19.08 -1.30 11.69
CA GLN A 222 -18.56 -2.04 10.56
C GLN A 222 -17.72 -3.24 11.00
N GLU A 223 -16.81 -3.04 11.97
CA GLU A 223 -16.01 -4.13 12.55
C GLU A 223 -16.86 -5.19 13.26
N THR A 224 -17.93 -4.76 13.94
CA THR A 224 -18.88 -5.70 14.57
C THR A 224 -19.63 -6.52 13.52
N VAL A 225 -20.05 -5.92 12.41
CA VAL A 225 -20.74 -6.64 11.32
C VAL A 225 -19.81 -7.67 10.67
N TYR A 226 -18.55 -7.32 10.40
CA TYR A 226 -17.58 -8.27 9.85
C TYR A 226 -17.29 -9.41 10.83
N SER A 227 -17.05 -9.09 12.10
CA SER A 227 -16.80 -10.08 13.16
C SER A 227 -17.99 -11.02 13.34
N PHE A 228 -19.21 -10.49 13.38
CA PHE A 228 -20.43 -11.28 13.49
C PHE A 228 -20.64 -12.17 12.26
N SER A 229 -20.39 -11.65 11.07
CA SER A 229 -20.51 -12.42 9.83
C SER A 229 -19.54 -13.59 9.79
N ALA A 230 -18.28 -13.38 10.21
CA ALA A 230 -17.28 -14.44 10.32
C ALA A 230 -17.70 -15.51 11.34
N LEU A 231 -18.23 -15.10 12.50
CA LEU A 231 -18.71 -16.01 13.53
C LEU A 231 -19.89 -16.86 13.05
N VAL A 232 -20.91 -16.23 12.44
CA VAL A 232 -22.05 -16.94 11.86
C VAL A 232 -21.60 -17.89 10.75
N GLY A 233 -20.65 -17.47 9.91
CA GLY A 233 -20.04 -18.32 8.89
C GLY A 233 -19.38 -19.57 9.48
N CYS A 234 -18.57 -19.42 10.53
CA CYS A 234 -17.93 -20.54 11.20
C CYS A 234 -18.96 -21.49 11.84
N PHE A 235 -19.97 -20.95 12.53
CA PHE A 235 -21.04 -21.76 13.12
C PHE A 235 -21.86 -22.50 12.05
N PHE A 236 -22.12 -21.85 10.91
CA PHE A 236 -22.81 -22.46 9.79
C PHE A 236 -22.03 -23.68 9.26
N LEU A 237 -20.73 -23.53 9.03
CA LEU A 237 -19.88 -24.63 8.55
C LEU A 237 -19.81 -25.79 9.56
N VAL A 238 -19.69 -25.49 10.86
CA VAL A 238 -19.53 -26.52 11.90
C VAL A 238 -20.86 -27.22 12.25
N LEU A 239 -22.00 -26.54 12.18
CA LEU A 239 -23.29 -27.12 12.57
C LEU A 239 -24.10 -27.60 11.37
N VAL A 240 -24.28 -26.76 10.35
CA VAL A 240 -25.23 -27.02 9.27
C VAL A 240 -24.73 -28.13 8.36
N ILE A 241 -23.44 -28.13 7.98
CA ILE A 241 -22.88 -29.17 7.12
C ILE A 241 -22.99 -30.56 7.77
N PRO A 242 -22.54 -30.79 9.03
CA PRO A 242 -22.69 -32.10 9.66
C PRO A 242 -24.14 -32.51 9.91
N LEU A 243 -25.03 -31.57 10.26
CA LEU A 243 -26.46 -31.87 10.43
C LEU A 243 -27.11 -32.27 9.12
N MET A 244 -26.80 -31.60 8.01
CA MET A 244 -27.29 -31.97 6.68
C MET A 244 -26.86 -33.39 6.31
N ILE A 245 -25.59 -33.74 6.55
CA ILE A 245 -25.07 -35.10 6.33
C ILE A 245 -25.81 -36.10 7.22
N TYR A 246 -25.95 -35.81 8.52
CA TYR A 246 -26.63 -36.68 9.48
C TYR A 246 -28.10 -36.92 9.11
N PHE A 247 -28.86 -35.87 8.82
CA PHE A 247 -30.27 -35.99 8.45
C PHE A 247 -30.47 -36.70 7.11
N SER A 248 -29.58 -36.45 6.13
CA SER A 248 -29.58 -37.18 4.85
C SER A 248 -29.35 -38.67 5.06
N ALA A 249 -28.35 -39.04 5.89
CA ALA A 249 -28.07 -40.43 6.22
C ALA A 249 -29.27 -41.11 6.91
N ARG A 250 -29.88 -40.44 7.91
CA ARG A 250 -31.05 -40.94 8.65
C ARG A 250 -32.28 -41.06 7.75
N TYR A 251 -32.52 -40.10 6.85
CA TYR A 251 -33.62 -40.18 5.89
C TYR A 251 -33.45 -41.38 4.95
N ARG A 252 -32.21 -41.62 4.45
CA ARG A 252 -31.91 -42.80 3.62
C ARG A 252 -32.11 -44.10 4.38
N GLU A 253 -31.68 -44.17 5.63
CA GLU A 253 -31.88 -45.33 6.50
C GLU A 253 -33.37 -45.65 6.68
N ASN A 254 -34.19 -44.67 7.07
CA ASN A 254 -35.64 -44.83 7.21
C ASN A 254 -36.33 -45.24 5.91
N ARG A 255 -35.90 -44.70 4.76
CA ARG A 255 -36.45 -45.11 3.45
C ARG A 255 -36.14 -46.56 3.13
N ASN A 256 -34.90 -47.00 3.39
CA ASN A 256 -34.49 -48.39 3.17
C ASN A 256 -35.17 -49.36 4.14
N GLU A 257 -35.37 -48.97 5.39
CA GLU A 257 -36.11 -49.75 6.39
C GLU A 257 -37.56 -49.95 5.96
N ASN A 258 -38.26 -48.88 5.56
CA ASN A 258 -39.63 -48.98 5.05
C ASN A 258 -39.74 -49.89 3.82
N LEU A 259 -38.79 -49.82 2.88
CA LEU A 259 -38.77 -50.70 1.70
C LEU A 259 -38.57 -52.16 2.08
N ARG A 260 -37.76 -52.46 3.11
CA ARG A 260 -37.58 -53.83 3.61
C ARG A 260 -38.86 -54.35 4.27
N THR A 261 -39.50 -53.56 5.13
CA THR A 261 -40.75 -53.99 5.78
C THR A 261 -41.84 -54.27 4.74
N SER A 262 -42.00 -53.40 3.74
CA SER A 262 -42.97 -53.62 2.66
C SER A 262 -42.66 -54.83 1.76
N ALA A 263 -41.41 -55.28 1.68
CA ALA A 263 -41.02 -56.48 0.94
C ALA A 263 -41.12 -57.78 1.77
N GLU A 264 -41.22 -57.67 3.10
CA GLU A 264 -41.47 -58.80 4.01
C GLU A 264 -42.98 -59.06 4.20
N ASP A 265 -43.83 -58.07 3.86
CA ASP A 265 -45.30 -58.13 3.94
C ASP A 265 -45.99 -58.59 2.62
N GLU A 266 -45.23 -58.89 1.55
CA GLU A 266 -45.66 -59.54 0.29
C GLU A 266 -45.29 -61.03 0.26
#